data_AF-A0A1M3CUA9-F1
#
_entry.id   AF-A0A1M3CUA9-F1
#
_cell.length_a   1.000
_cell.length_b   1.000
_cell.length_c   1.000
_cell.angle_alpha   90.00
_cell.angle_beta   90.00
_cell.angle_gamma   90.00
#
_symmetry.space_group_name_H-M   'P 1'
#
loop_
_entity.id
_entity.type
_entity.pdbx_description
1 polymer ?
#
loop_
_entity_poly.entity_id
_entity_poly.type
_entity_poly.pdbx_seq_one_letter_code
_entity_poly.pdbx_strand_id
1 'polypeptide(L)'
;MFFKDSTEEKLKINEKKIHELAIRLEKLDLDINGFLKEMEVTPEQLTTFISQKENFTEDNWKELQEQKKKLDEKLDLELRNIRNPLKTKSALASLNIGRHWLHVR
;
A
#
# COMPACT_ATOMS: atom_id res chain seq x y z
N MET A 1 3.31 20.14 33.36
CA MET A 1 2.20 19.62 32.54
C MET A 1 2.12 20.38 31.20
N PHE A 2 3.24 20.49 30.46
CA PHE A 2 3.34 21.41 29.30
C PHE A 2 3.91 20.76 28.01
N PHE A 3 4.20 19.44 28.04
CA PHE A 3 4.81 18.75 26.89
C PHE A 3 3.82 17.97 26.02
N LYS A 4 2.61 17.68 26.51
CA LYS A 4 1.58 16.94 25.74
C LYS A 4 0.97 17.78 24.62
N ASP A 5 0.67 19.05 24.91
CA ASP A 5 0.01 19.94 23.95
C ASP A 5 0.88 20.20 22.71
N SER A 6 2.20 20.37 22.89
CA SER A 6 3.14 20.56 21.76
C SER A 6 3.24 19.33 20.86
N THR A 7 3.15 18.11 21.41
CA THR A 7 3.21 16.88 20.61
C THR A 7 1.92 16.62 19.86
N GLU A 8 0.76 16.90 20.46
CA GLU A 8 -0.55 16.74 19.82
C GLU A 8 -0.75 17.75 18.68
N GLU A 9 -0.30 19.00 18.86
CA GLU A 9 -0.30 20.00 17.78
C GLU A 9 0.62 19.61 16.62
N LYS A 10 1.82 19.10 16.91
CA LYS A 10 2.75 18.59 15.87
C LYS A 10 2.15 17.41 15.11
N LEU A 11 1.43 16.51 15.79
CA LEU A 11 0.72 15.40 15.17
C LEU A 11 -0.37 15.90 14.22
N LYS A 12 -1.21 16.85 14.65
CA LYS A 12 -2.25 17.45 13.79
C LYS A 12 -1.67 18.15 12.56
N ILE A 13 -0.54 18.86 12.72
CA ILE A 13 0.16 19.51 11.60
C ILE A 13 0.69 18.45 10.62
N ASN A 14 1.26 17.36 11.13
CA ASN A 14 1.76 16.27 10.29
C ASN A 14 0.63 15.54 9.57
N GLU A 15 -0.48 15.25 10.23
CA GLU A 15 -1.67 14.65 9.60
C GLU A 15 -2.21 15.53 8.47
N LYS A 16 -2.29 16.85 8.70
CA LYS A 16 -2.71 17.80 7.67
C LYS A 16 -1.76 17.79 6.47
N LYS A 17 -0.45 17.80 6.71
CA LYS A 17 0.56 17.71 5.64
C LYS A 17 0.50 16.38 4.89
N ILE A 18 0.27 15.26 5.58
CA ILE A 18 0.11 13.94 4.95
C ILE A 18 -1.13 13.97 4.05
N HIS A 19 -2.23 14.55 4.51
CA HIS A 19 -3.44 14.67 3.71
C HIS A 19 -3.25 15.58 2.48
N GLU A 20 -2.58 16.73 2.63
CA GLU A 20 -2.22 17.59 1.51
C GLU A 20 -1.30 16.89 0.49
N LEU A 21 -0.35 16.09 0.97
CA LEU A 21 0.52 15.27 0.11
C LEU A 21 -0.27 14.19 -0.62
N ALA A 22 -1.23 13.53 0.04
CA ALA A 22 -2.09 12.54 -0.59
C ALA A 22 -2.90 13.15 -1.75
N ILE A 23 -3.52 14.32 -1.52
CA ILE A 23 -4.26 15.03 -2.58
C ILE A 23 -3.35 15.41 -3.75
N ARG A 24 -2.11 15.85 -3.46
CA ARG A 24 -1.13 16.16 -4.52
C ARG A 24 -0.73 14.92 -5.31
N LEU A 25 -0.58 13.78 -4.67
CA LEU A 25 -0.29 12.51 -5.35
C LEU A 25 -1.46 12.10 -6.25
N GLU A 26 -2.70 12.15 -5.76
CA GLU A 26 -3.89 11.86 -6.58
C GLU A 26 -3.96 12.78 -7.81
N LYS A 27 -3.65 14.07 -7.64
CA LYS A 27 -3.60 15.01 -8.76
C LYS A 27 -2.50 14.64 -9.76
N LEU A 28 -1.30 14.29 -9.28
CA LEU A 28 -0.21 13.86 -10.15
C LEU A 28 -0.58 12.57 -10.90
N ASP A 29 -1.26 11.62 -10.27
CA ASP A 29 -1.74 10.41 -10.94
C ASP A 29 -2.75 10.73 -12.04
N LEU A 30 -3.64 11.70 -11.81
CA LEU A 30 -4.56 12.19 -12.85
C LEU A 30 -3.81 12.86 -14.01
N ASP A 31 -2.82 13.70 -13.70
CA ASP A 31 -2.01 14.39 -14.71
C ASP A 31 -1.17 13.40 -15.53
N ILE A 32 -0.59 12.37 -14.88
CA ILE A 32 0.13 11.27 -15.55
C ILE A 32 -0.83 10.50 -16.46
N ASN A 33 -2.01 10.13 -15.97
CA ASN A 33 -3.00 9.44 -16.80
C ASN A 33 -3.49 10.30 -17.97
N GLY A 34 -3.60 11.62 -17.79
CA GLY A 34 -3.91 12.57 -18.86
C GLY A 34 -2.81 12.60 -19.91
N PHE A 35 -1.56 12.75 -19.49
CA PHE A 35 -0.39 12.76 -20.37
C PHE A 35 -0.22 11.45 -21.14
N LEU A 36 -0.41 10.30 -20.49
CA LEU A 36 -0.36 8.99 -21.15
C LEU A 36 -1.48 8.82 -22.20
N LYS A 37 -2.68 9.37 -21.94
CA LYS A 37 -3.77 9.40 -22.93
C LYS A 37 -3.44 10.30 -24.12
N GLU A 38 -2.87 11.49 -23.87
CA GLU A 38 -2.45 12.40 -24.94
C GLU A 38 -1.35 11.81 -25.82
N MET A 39 -0.45 11.02 -25.24
CA MET A 39 0.60 10.31 -25.99
C MET A 39 0.12 9.02 -26.66
N GLU A 40 -1.17 8.65 -26.55
CA GLU A 40 -1.74 7.39 -27.04
C GLU A 40 -1.00 6.13 -26.53
N VAL A 41 -0.29 6.23 -25.41
CA VAL A 41 0.51 5.13 -24.87
C VAL A 41 -0.40 4.21 -24.08
N THR A 42 -0.57 2.98 -24.55
CA THR A 42 -1.35 2.00 -23.80
C THR A 42 -0.53 1.43 -22.63
N PRO A 43 -1.19 1.02 -21.53
CA PRO A 43 -0.51 0.36 -20.41
C PRO A 43 0.29 -0.89 -20.84
N GLU A 44 -0.17 -1.56 -21.89
CA GLU A 44 0.46 -2.73 -22.50
C GLU A 44 1.76 -2.37 -23.22
N GLN A 45 1.80 -1.23 -23.90
CA GLN A 45 3.02 -0.69 -24.52
C GLN A 45 4.06 -0.29 -23.46
N LEU A 46 3.63 0.34 -22.36
CA LEU A 46 4.50 0.63 -21.21
C LEU A 46 5.08 -0.64 -20.60
N THR A 47 4.24 -1.65 -20.39
CA THR A 47 4.68 -2.95 -19.85
C THR A 47 5.71 -3.61 -20.76
N THR A 48 5.49 -3.54 -22.08
CA THR A 48 6.43 -4.06 -23.07
C THR A 48 7.74 -3.27 -23.08
N PHE A 49 7.68 -1.94 -23.02
CA PHE A 49 8.85 -1.07 -22.97
C PHE A 49 9.71 -1.31 -21.71
N ILE A 50 9.06 -1.46 -20.55
CA ILE A 50 9.71 -1.76 -19.26
C ILE A 50 10.27 -3.19 -19.23
N SER A 51 9.78 -4.11 -20.07
CA SER A 51 10.30 -5.48 -20.13
C SER A 51 11.60 -5.61 -20.94
N GLN A 52 11.93 -4.61 -21.75
CA GLN A 52 13.08 -4.61 -22.64
C GLN A 52 14.28 -3.92 -21.99
N LYS A 53 15.27 -4.71 -21.56
CA LYS A 53 16.52 -4.22 -20.95
C LYS A 53 17.27 -3.22 -21.86
N GLU A 54 17.12 -3.37 -23.17
CA GLU A 54 17.79 -2.56 -24.20
C GLU A 54 17.39 -1.07 -24.18
N ASN A 55 16.23 -0.75 -23.58
CA ASN A 55 15.72 0.62 -23.50
C ASN A 55 16.31 1.42 -22.32
N PHE A 56 17.12 0.78 -21.47
CA PHE A 56 17.63 1.38 -20.24
C PHE A 56 19.15 1.24 -20.15
N THR A 57 19.79 2.19 -19.48
CA THR A 57 21.17 2.03 -19.02
C THR A 57 21.23 0.96 -17.92
N GLU A 58 22.38 0.30 -17.77
CA GLU A 58 22.51 -0.83 -16.82
C GLU A 58 22.17 -0.43 -15.37
N ASP A 59 22.53 0.78 -14.96
CA ASP A 59 22.22 1.30 -13.63
C ASP A 59 20.72 1.51 -13.42
N ASN A 60 20.04 2.13 -14.39
CA ASN A 60 18.60 2.36 -14.33
C ASN A 60 17.81 1.04 -14.37
N TRP A 61 18.30 0.07 -15.15
CA TRP A 61 17.69 -1.26 -15.20
C TRP A 61 17.82 -1.99 -13.85
N LYS A 62 18.98 -1.90 -13.22
CA LYS A 62 19.22 -2.50 -11.91
C LYS A 62 18.33 -1.88 -10.84
N GLU A 63 18.18 -0.55 -10.85
CA GLU A 63 17.28 0.16 -9.93
C GLU A 63 15.81 -0.23 -10.16
N LEU A 64 15.36 -0.31 -11.41
CA LEU A 64 14.01 -0.78 -11.76
C LEU A 64 13.72 -2.20 -11.24
N GLN A 65 14.67 -3.12 -11.41
CA GLN A 65 14.52 -4.50 -10.91
C GLN A 65 14.46 -4.54 -9.38
N GLU A 66 15.27 -3.72 -8.70
CA GLU A 66 15.25 -3.64 -7.24
C GLU A 66 13.93 -3.05 -6.71
N GLN A 67 13.42 -2.00 -7.34
CA GLN A 67 12.12 -1.42 -7.00
C GLN A 67 10.97 -2.39 -7.26
N LYS A 68 11.00 -3.10 -8.38
CA LYS A 68 10.01 -4.15 -8.69
C LYS A 68 9.99 -5.23 -7.61
N LYS A 69 11.17 -5.71 -7.20
CA LYS A 69 11.29 -6.72 -6.13
C LYS A 69 10.71 -6.21 -4.81
N LYS A 70 11.00 -4.96 -4.42
CA LYS A 70 10.44 -4.35 -3.20
C LYS A 70 8.91 -4.26 -3.24
N LEU A 71 8.34 -3.92 -4.40
CA LEU A 71 6.89 -3.86 -4.58
C LEU A 71 6.24 -5.25 -4.51
N ASP A 72 6.84 -6.26 -5.14
CA ASP A 72 6.35 -7.64 -5.08
C ASP A 72 6.38 -8.18 -3.63
N GLU A 73 7.46 -7.90 -2.87
CA GLU A 73 7.56 -8.27 -1.46
C GLU A 73 6.48 -7.57 -0.61
N LYS A 74 6.22 -6.29 -0.87
CA LYS A 74 5.16 -5.55 -0.17
C LYS A 74 3.78 -6.11 -0.49
N LEU A 75 3.51 -6.43 -1.76
CA LEU A 75 2.26 -7.05 -2.19
C LEU A 75 2.06 -8.41 -1.54
N ASP A 76 3.08 -9.26 -1.47
CA ASP A 76 2.97 -10.57 -0.81
C ASP A 76 2.68 -10.42 0.69
N LEU A 77 3.32 -9.45 1.36
CA LEU A 77 3.02 -9.13 2.77
C LEU A 77 1.57 -8.67 2.96
N GLU A 78 1.08 -7.77 2.11
CA GLU A 78 -0.31 -7.29 2.16
C GLU A 78 -1.30 -8.43 1.86
N LEU A 79 -1.03 -9.27 0.86
CA LEU A 79 -1.85 -10.45 0.54
C LEU A 79 -1.90 -11.46 1.68
N ARG A 80 -0.78 -11.66 2.40
CA ARG A 80 -0.74 -12.50 3.61
C ARG A 80 -1.50 -11.88 4.77
N ASN A 81 -1.50 -10.55 4.89
CA ASN A 81 -2.25 -9.83 5.92
C ASN A 81 -3.76 -9.79 5.66
N ILE A 82 -4.20 -10.01 4.40
CA ILE A 82 -5.63 -10.15 4.09
C ILE A 82 -6.14 -11.44 4.75
N ARG A 83 -6.92 -11.24 5.82
CA ARG A 83 -7.51 -12.30 6.63
C ARG A 83 -8.40 -13.18 5.75
N ASN A 84 -7.97 -14.41 5.48
CA ASN A 84 -8.77 -15.35 4.71
C ASN A 84 -10.04 -15.72 5.52
N PRO A 85 -11.24 -15.35 5.05
CA PRO A 85 -12.49 -15.55 5.80
C PRO A 85 -12.81 -17.05 5.96
N LEU A 86 -12.38 -17.90 5.02
CA LEU A 86 -12.58 -19.35 5.11
C LEU A 86 -11.72 -19.98 6.21
N LYS A 87 -10.44 -19.57 6.30
CA LYS A 87 -9.55 -20.01 7.39
C LYS A 87 -10.00 -19.49 8.75
N THR A 88 -10.60 -18.31 8.79
CA THR A 88 -11.12 -17.73 10.04
C THR A 88 -12.39 -18.46 10.49
N LYS A 89 -13.29 -18.81 9.57
CA LYS A 89 -14.49 -19.61 9.88
C LYS A 89 -14.15 -21.01 10.37
N SER A 90 -13.17 -21.69 9.76
CA SER A 90 -12.74 -23.01 10.23
C SER A 90 -12.07 -22.95 11.60
N ALA A 91 -11.25 -21.92 11.86
CA ALA A 91 -10.64 -21.69 13.17
C ALA A 91 -11.67 -21.34 14.26
N LEU A 92 -12.73 -20.59 13.93
CA LEU A 92 -13.85 -20.32 14.84
C LEU A 92 -14.71 -21.56 15.08
N ALA A 93 -14.93 -22.39 14.06
CA ALA A 93 -15.69 -23.63 14.19
C ALA A 93 -14.93 -24.68 15.02
N SER A 94 -13.60 -24.66 15.02
CA SER A 94 -12.77 -25.54 15.86
C SER A 94 -12.57 -25.03 17.30
N LEU A 95 -12.93 -23.77 17.59
CA LEU A 95 -12.93 -23.24 18.94
C LEU A 95 -14.15 -23.80 19.69
N ASN A 96 -13.93 -24.89 20.41
CA ASN A 96 -14.90 -25.47 21.33
C ASN A 96 -14.95 -24.60 22.60
N ILE A 97 -15.61 -23.44 22.50
CA ILE A 97 -15.75 -22.49 23.61
C ILE A 97 -16.64 -23.16 24.67
N GLY A 98 -16.01 -23.71 25.71
CA GLY A 98 -16.70 -24.20 26.88
C GLY A 98 -17.56 -23.08 27.46
N ARG A 99 -18.87 -23.31 27.60
CA ARG A 99 -19.80 -22.37 28.24
C ARG A 99 -19.48 -22.30 29.73
N HIS A 100 -18.53 -21.45 30.11
CA HIS A 100 -18.31 -21.11 31.52
C HIS A 100 -19.29 -19.99 31.89
N TRP A 101 -20.39 -20.36 32.52
CA TRP A 101 -21.32 -19.39 33.07
C TRP A 101 -20.66 -18.75 34.29
N LEU A 102 -20.29 -17.48 34.20
CA LEU A 102 -19.95 -16.68 35.38
C LEU A 102 -21.25 -16.31 36.08
N HIS A 103 -21.60 -17.04 37.14
CA HIS A 103 -22.60 -16.57 38.10
C HIS A 103 -21.97 -15.46 38.94
N VAL A 104 -22.36 -14.22 38.66
CA VAL A 104 -22.07 -13.08 39.53
C VAL A 104 -23.17 -13.04 40.59
N ARG A 105 -22.79 -13.14 41.88
CA ARG A 105 -23.67 -12.91 43.03
C ARG A 105 -23.81 -11.42 43.30
#